data_AF-A0A3D0NJH0-F1
#
_entry.id   AF-A0A3D0NJH0-F1
#
_cell.length_a   1.000
_cell.length_b   1.000
_cell.length_c   1.000
_cell.angle_alpha   90.00
_cell.angle_beta   90.00
_cell.angle_gamma   90.00
#
_symmetry.space_group_name_H-M   'P 1'
#
loop_
_entity.id
_entity.type
_entity.pdbx_description
1 polymer ?
#
loop_
_entity_poly.entity_id
_entity_poly.type
_entity_poly.pdbx_seq_one_letter_code
_entity_poly.pdbx_strand_id
1 'polypeptide(L)' 'MTTTICLLATLLAILTIPLLVIYLATESRPQRARRWRRGGMTQSAIAERLGVSRTTVRRMLAS' A
#
# COMPACT_ATOMS: atom_id res chain seq x y z
N MET A 1 28.64 16.63 13.72
CA MET A 1 27.99 15.31 13.83
C MET A 1 26.47 15.40 13.72
N THR A 2 25.80 16.35 14.38
CA THR A 2 24.35 16.56 14.27
C THR A 2 23.91 17.11 12.90
N THR A 3 24.64 18.07 12.35
CA THR A 3 24.32 18.68 11.03
C THR A 3 24.39 17.68 9.88
N THR A 4 25.38 16.77 9.90
CA THR A 4 25.53 15.69 8.93
C THR A 4 24.40 14.66 9.01
N ILE A 5 23.93 14.34 10.23
CA ILE A 5 22.78 13.44 10.44
C ILE A 5 21.50 14.09 9.92
N CYS A 6 21.26 15.37 10.21
CA CYS A 6 20.09 16.09 9.71
C CYS A 6 20.07 16.16 8.19
N LEU A 7 21.22 16.45 7.55
CA LEU A 7 21.35 16.45 6.10
C LEU A 7 21.02 15.08 5.50
N LEU A 8 21.63 14.01 6.02
CA LEU A 8 21.36 12.64 5.59
C LEU A 8 19.88 12.26 5.74
N ALA A 9 19.27 12.57 6.88
CA ALA A 9 17.86 12.27 7.15
C ALA A 9 16.93 13.00 6.16
N THR A 10 17.21 14.27 5.87
CA THR A 10 16.43 15.07 4.92
C THR A 10 16.54 14.50 3.51
N LEU A 11 17.75 14.12 3.10
CA LEU A 11 18.01 13.54 1.77
C LEU A 11 17.31 12.18 1.62
N LEU A 12 17.34 11.35 2.66
CA LEU A 12 16.60 10.08 2.72
C LEU A 12 15.09 10.30 2.65
N ALA A 13 14.54 11.28 3.36
CA ALA A 13 13.12 11.61 3.32
C ALA A 13 12.68 12.04 1.92
N ILE A 14 13.46 12.92 1.28
CA ILE A 14 13.20 13.38 -0.10
C ILE A 14 13.22 12.21 -1.08
N LEU A 15 14.04 11.19 -0.87
CA LEU A 15 14.09 10.01 -1.74
C LEU A 15 12.96 9.00 -1.45
N THR A 16 12.68 8.74 -0.17
CA THR A 16 11.74 7.69 0.25
C THR A 16 10.27 8.09 0.03
N ILE A 17 9.91 9.36 0.25
CA ILE A 17 8.54 9.85 0.06
C ILE A 17 8.05 9.65 -1.39
N PRO A 18 8.74 10.13 -2.45
CA PRO A 18 8.28 9.93 -3.82
C PRO A 18 8.27 8.45 -4.22
N LEU A 19 9.24 7.66 -3.76
CA LEU A 19 9.23 6.21 -3.98
C LEU A 19 7.97 5.57 -3.39
N LEU A 20 7.58 5.96 -2.17
CA LEU A 20 6.37 5.45 -1.53
C LEU A 20 5.10 5.82 -2.30
N VAL A 21 5.03 7.04 -2.82
CA VAL A 21 3.90 7.50 -3.64
C VAL A 21 3.80 6.70 -4.94
N ILE A 22 4.91 6.50 -5.64
CA ILE A 22 4.96 5.69 -6.86
C ILE A 22 4.56 4.24 -6.55
N TYR A 23 5.09 3.69 -5.46
CA TYR A 23 4.73 2.34 -5.02
C TYR A 23 3.22 2.21 -4.74
N LEU A 24 2.63 3.18 -4.05
CA LEU A 24 1.19 3.18 -3.76
C LEU A 24 0.34 3.40 -5.02
N ALA A 25 0.82 4.20 -5.97
CA ALA A 25 0.14 4.45 -7.25
C ALA A 25 0.20 3.24 -8.19
N THR A 26 1.29 2.48 -8.15
CA THR A 26 1.48 1.26 -8.94
C THR A 26 0.98 -0.01 -8.24
N GLU A 27 0.55 0.09 -6.98
CA GLU A 27 0.09 -1.06 -6.20
C GLU A 27 -1.11 -1.73 -6.88
N SER A 28 -0.92 -2.98 -7.27
CA SER A 28 -1.95 -3.76 -7.95
C SER A 28 -3.16 -3.99 -7.03
N ARG A 29 -4.37 -3.99 -7.60
CA ARG A 29 -5.61 -4.30 -6.87
C ARG A 29 -5.51 -5.55 -5.96
N PRO A 30 -4.90 -6.69 -6.38
CA PRO A 30 -4.74 -7.84 -5.50
C PRO A 30 -3.77 -7.59 -4.33
N GLN A 31 -2.64 -6.91 -4.53
CA GLN A 31 -1.72 -6.56 -3.43
C GLN A 31 -2.41 -5.66 -2.40
N ARG A 32 -3.15 -4.65 -2.88
CA ARG A 32 -3.92 -3.75 -2.02
C ARG A 32 -4.99 -4.51 -1.21
N ALA A 33 -5.71 -5.44 -1.84
CA ALA A 33 -6.68 -6.29 -1.16
C ALA A 33 -6.02 -7.17 -0.07
N ARG A 34 -4.84 -7.75 -0.33
CA ARG A 34 -4.09 -8.53 0.66
C ARG A 34 -3.60 -7.67 1.82
N ARG A 35 -3.09 -6.47 1.54
CA ARG A 35 -2.66 -5.51 2.57
C ARG A 35 -3.83 -5.14 3.50
N TRP A 36 -4.98 -4.81 2.94
CA TRP A 36 -6.18 -4.52 3.73
C TRP A 36 -6.69 -5.74 4.50
N ARG A 37 -6.59 -6.94 3.92
CA ARG A 37 -6.96 -8.18 4.60
C ARG A 37 -6.06 -8.46 5.80
N ARG A 38 -4.75 -8.24 5.68
CA ARG A 38 -3.79 -8.32 6.80
C ARG A 38 -4.07 -7.27 7.88
N GLY A 39 -4.56 -6.09 7.48
CA GLY A 39 -5.03 -5.05 8.40
C GLY A 39 -6.39 -5.32 9.05
N GLY A 40 -6.99 -6.52 8.86
CA GLY A 40 -8.25 -6.91 9.49
C GLY A 40 -9.52 -6.54 8.72
N MET A 41 -9.41 -5.94 7.54
CA MET A 41 -10.58 -5.54 6.75
C MET A 41 -11.37 -6.76 6.22
N THR A 42 -12.70 -6.71 6.29
CA THR A 42 -13.58 -7.77 5.79
C THR A 42 -13.58 -7.82 4.26
N GLN A 43 -13.81 -9.00 3.67
CA GLN A 43 -13.90 -9.14 2.20
C GLN A 43 -15.02 -8.27 1.60
N SER A 44 -16.11 -8.03 2.33
CA SER A 44 -17.16 -7.07 1.97
C SER A 44 -16.62 -5.65 1.84
N ALA A 45 -15.96 -5.17 2.89
CA ALA A 45 -15.45 -3.80 2.90
C ALA A 45 -14.39 -3.58 1.81
N ILE A 46 -13.56 -4.59 1.54
CA ILE A 46 -12.60 -4.56 0.43
C ILE A 46 -13.32 -4.51 -0.92
N ALA A 47 -14.38 -5.32 -1.10
CA ALA A 47 -15.17 -5.38 -2.33
C ALA A 47 -15.85 -4.04 -2.62
N GLU A 48 -16.50 -3.46 -1.62
CA GLU A 48 -17.13 -2.14 -1.69
C GLU A 48 -16.10 -1.04 -2.03
N ARG A 49 -14.96 -1.02 -1.34
CA ARG A 49 -13.91 -0.01 -1.55
C ARG A 49 -13.18 -0.14 -2.88
N LEU A 50 -13.15 -1.34 -3.47
CA LEU A 50 -12.60 -1.57 -4.81
C LEU A 50 -13.65 -1.45 -5.93
N GLY A 51 -14.94 -1.36 -5.58
CA GLY A 51 -16.03 -1.39 -6.56
C GLY A 51 -16.13 -2.72 -7.30
N VAL A 52 -15.81 -3.83 -6.66
CA VAL A 52 -15.82 -5.19 -7.26
C VAL A 52 -16.67 -6.15 -6.44
N SER A 53 -17.03 -7.31 -7.01
CA SER A 53 -17.77 -8.34 -6.28
C SER A 53 -16.91 -9.02 -5.19
N ARG A 54 -17.55 -9.53 -4.13
CA ARG A 54 -16.86 -10.36 -3.11
C ARG A 54 -16.15 -11.58 -3.71
N THR A 55 -16.72 -12.19 -4.75
CA THR A 55 -16.10 -13.33 -5.46
C THR A 55 -14.80 -12.93 -6.13
N THR A 56 -14.74 -11.71 -6.69
CA THR A 56 -13.51 -11.14 -7.26
C THR A 56 -12.44 -10.95 -6.20
N VAL A 57 -12.81 -10.41 -5.03
CA VAL A 57 -11.88 -10.27 -3.88
C VAL A 57 -11.38 -11.64 -3.41
N ARG A 58 -12.26 -12.65 -3.31
CA ARG A 58 -11.86 -14.02 -2.94
C ARG A 58 -10.81 -14.57 -3.92
N ARG A 59 -11.00 -14.36 -5.23
CA ARG A 59 -10.02 -14.77 -6.25
C ARG A 59 -8.68 -14.02 -6.11
N MET A 60 -8.71 -12.71 -5.83
CA MET A 60 -7.50 -11.89 -5.62
C MET A 60 -6.69 -12.29 -4.37
N LEU A 61 -7.37 -12.83 -3.35
CA LEU A 61 -6.75 -13.31 -2.12
C LEU A 61 -6.27 -14.77 -2.23
N ALA A 62 -6.73 -15.51 -3.24
CA ALA A 62 -6.36 -16.90 -3.49
C ALA A 62 -5.17 -17.05 -4.46
N SER A 63 -4.87 -16.01 -5.26
CA SER A 63 -3.59 -15.90 -5.99
C SER A 63 -2.44 -15.55 -5.04
#